data_AF-A0A955S0E7-F1
#
_entry.id   AF-A0A955S0E7-F1
#
_cell.length_a   1.000
_cell.length_b   1.000
_cell.length_c   1.000
_cell.angle_alpha   90.00
_cell.angle_beta   90.00
_cell.angle_gamma   90.00
#
_symmetry.space_group_name_H-M   'P 1'
#
loop_
_entity.id
_entity.type
_entity.pdbx_description
1 polymer ?
#
loop_
_entity_poly.entity_id
_entity_poly.type
_entity_poly.pdbx_seq_one_letter_code
_entity_poly.pdbx_strand_id
1 'polypeptide(L)' 'MTIKDLRALLKDKRVIEEINRHLWIESQKAGYSIGLERATDEWLKLYAASWMKYHMPEKYAKSNGKGPR' A
#
# COMPACT_ATOMS: atom_id res chain seq x y z
N MET A 1 -9.97 3.43 6.00
CA MET A 1 -9.25 3.78 4.74
C MET A 1 -10.21 3.67 3.55
N THR A 2 -10.32 4.70 2.72
CA THR A 2 -11.28 4.72 1.60
C THR A 2 -10.64 4.34 0.26
N ILE A 3 -11.44 3.94 -0.74
CA ILE A 3 -10.94 3.69 -2.12
C ILE A 3 -10.24 4.92 -2.72
N LYS A 4 -10.70 6.13 -2.35
CA LYS A 4 -10.06 7.38 -2.79
C LYS A 4 -8.65 7.54 -2.22
N ASP A 5 -8.45 7.16 -0.97
CA ASP A 5 -7.15 7.17 -0.29
C ASP A 5 -6.17 6.19 -0.96
N LEU A 6 -6.63 4.98 -1.29
CA LEU A 6 -5.82 3.97 -1.99
C LEU A 6 -5.38 4.46 -3.37
N ARG A 7 -6.28 5.08 -4.14
CA ARG A 7 -5.93 5.68 -5.44
C ARG A 7 -4.95 6.83 -5.31
N ALA A 8 -5.00 7.58 -4.21
CA ALA A 8 -4.03 8.65 -3.96
C ALA A 8 -2.64 8.11 -3.65
N LEU A 9 -2.54 6.96 -2.95
CA LEU A 9 -1.27 6.29 -2.69
C LEU A 9 -0.57 5.86 -3.98
N LEU A 10 -1.31 5.33 -4.95
CA LEU A 10 -0.75 4.93 -6.25
C LEU A 10 -0.19 6.10 -7.08
N LYS A 11 -0.46 7.35 -6.70
CA LYS A 11 0.17 8.52 -7.34
C LYS A 11 1.54 8.85 -6.74
N ASP A 12 1.85 8.32 -5.55
CA ASP A 12 3.12 8.56 -4.89
C ASP A 12 4.17 7.57 -5.43
N LYS A 13 5.29 8.10 -5.93
CA LYS A 13 6.37 7.26 -6.48
C LYS A 13 6.92 6.27 -5.45
N ARG A 14 6.97 6.65 -4.17
CA ARG A 14 7.49 5.80 -3.09
C ARG A 14 6.63 4.56 -2.89
N VAL A 15 5.31 4.71 -3.02
CA VAL A 15 4.37 3.59 -2.95
C VAL A 15 4.54 2.66 -4.14
N ILE A 16 4.73 3.21 -5.34
CA ILE A 16 4.98 2.42 -6.55
C ILE A 16 6.29 1.62 -6.44
N GLU A 17 7.34 2.21 -5.86
CA GLU A 17 8.60 1.50 -5.60
C GLU A 17 8.41 0.32 -4.63
N GLU A 18 7.64 0.51 -3.56
CA GLU A 18 7.34 -0.56 -2.60
C GLU A 18 6.49 -1.67 -3.23
N ILE A 19 5.51 -1.34 -4.07
CA ILE A 19 4.71 -2.31 -4.82
C ILE A 19 5.60 -3.10 -5.79
N ASN A 20 6.52 -2.44 -6.49
CA ASN A 20 7.45 -3.11 -7.40
C ASN A 20 8.43 -4.03 -6.65
N ARG A 21 8.90 -3.61 -5.48
CA ARG A 21 9.72 -4.47 -4.61
C ARG A 21 8.94 -5.68 -4.13
N HIS A 22 7.69 -5.50 -3.69
CA HIS A 22 6.81 -6.60 -3.28
C HIS A 22 6.54 -7.58 -4.44
N LEU A 23 6.21 -7.05 -5.62
CA LEU A 23 6.04 -7.81 -6.85
C LEU A 23 7.27 -8.67 -7.15
N TRP A 24 8.47 -8.09 -7.05
CA TRP A 24 9.71 -8.79 -7.33
C TRP A 24 9.94 -9.93 -6.34
N ILE A 25 9.83 -9.67 -5.03
CA ILE A 25 10.00 -10.67 -3.98
C ILE A 25 9.00 -11.82 -4.15
N GLU A 26 7.73 -11.52 -4.36
CA GLU A 26 6.70 -12.54 -4.52
C GLU A 26 6.86 -13.33 -5.83
N SER A 27 7.31 -12.69 -6.91
CA SER A 27 7.63 -13.40 -8.15
C SER A 27 8.84 -14.33 -7.99
N GLN A 28 9.86 -13.91 -7.22
CA GLN A 28 11.00 -14.77 -6.89
C GLN A 28 10.57 -15.97 -6.04
N LYS A 29 9.69 -15.74 -5.06
CA LYS A 29 9.18 -16.77 -4.15
C LYS A 29 8.25 -17.76 -4.86
N ALA A 30 7.42 -17.27 -5.76
CA ALA A 30 6.47 -18.09 -6.52
C ALA A 30 7.15 -18.89 -7.65
N GLY A 31 8.31 -18.45 -8.12
CA GLY A 31 8.98 -19.02 -9.29
C GLY A 31 8.32 -18.64 -10.63
N TYR A 32 7.36 -17.73 -10.60
CA TYR A 32 6.68 -17.18 -11.78
C TYR A 32 6.22 -15.74 -11.50
N SER A 33 5.96 -14.97 -12.56
CA SER A 33 5.46 -13.61 -12.42
C SER A 33 4.02 -13.61 -11.91
N ILE A 34 3.80 -13.14 -10.67
CA ILE A 34 2.46 -13.08 -10.06
C ILE A 34 1.55 -12.01 -10.67
N GLY A 35 2.12 -11.06 -11.42
CA GLY A 35 1.42 -9.95 -12.07
C GLY A 35 1.31 -8.70 -11.19
N LEU A 36 1.39 -7.53 -11.84
CA LEU A 36 1.37 -6.23 -11.17
C LEU A 36 0.05 -5.97 -10.42
N GLU A 37 -1.09 -6.38 -11.01
CA GLU A 37 -2.41 -6.18 -10.41
C GLU A 37 -2.53 -6.92 -9.08
N ARG A 38 -2.09 -8.19 -9.04
CA ARG A 38 -2.14 -9.01 -7.83
C ARG A 38 -1.20 -8.49 -6.75
N ALA A 39 0.03 -8.13 -7.12
CA ALA A 39 0.98 -7.53 -6.19
C ALA A 39 0.46 -6.20 -5.62
N THR A 40 -0.18 -5.38 -6.48
CA THR A 40 -0.76 -4.10 -6.06
C THR A 40 -1.93 -4.30 -5.10
N ASP A 41 -2.87 -5.20 -5.41
CA ASP A 41 -4.01 -5.48 -4.53
C ASP A 41 -3.55 -5.98 -3.16
N GLU A 42 -2.64 -6.95 -3.15
CA GLU A 42 -2.10 -7.52 -1.93
C GLU A 42 -1.33 -6.47 -1.12
N TRP A 43 -0.52 -5.65 -1.78
CA TRP A 43 0.23 -4.60 -1.12
C TRP A 43 -0.70 -3.54 -0.51
N LEU A 44 -1.74 -3.12 -1.24
CA LEU A 44 -2.73 -2.18 -0.74
C LEU A 44 -3.52 -2.75 0.45
N LYS A 45 -3.72 -4.07 0.50
CA LYS A 45 -4.45 -4.72 1.58
C LYS A 45 -3.61 -4.90 2.84
N LEU A 46 -2.33 -5.23 2.70
CA LEU A 46 -1.43 -5.57 3.82
C LEU A 46 -0.60 -4.38 4.30
N TYR A 47 -0.06 -3.57 3.39
CA TYR A 47 0.97 -2.57 3.70
C TYR A 47 0.47 -1.13 3.64
N ALA A 48 -0.53 -0.80 2.82
CA ALA A 48 -0.97 0.59 2.66
C ALA A 48 -1.43 1.24 3.98
N ALA A 49 -2.04 0.47 4.89
CA ALA A 49 -2.47 0.99 6.19
C ALA A 49 -1.27 1.41 7.05
N SER A 50 -0.25 0.55 7.13
CA SER A 50 0.99 0.81 7.87
C SER A 50 1.80 1.94 7.23
N TRP A 51 1.88 1.97 5.89
CA TRP A 51 2.52 3.03 5.13
C TRP A 51 1.86 4.38 5.44
N MET A 52 0.53 4.47 5.34
CA MET A 52 -0.20 5.71 5.65
C MET A 52 -0.02 6.12 7.09
N LYS A 53 -0.02 5.19 8.04
CA LYS A 53 0.21 5.50 9.45
C LYS A 53 1.58 6.15 9.68
N TYR A 54 2.62 5.68 8.99
CA TYR A 54 3.98 6.17 9.16
C TYR A 54 4.24 7.48 8.42
N HIS A 55 3.82 7.58 7.17
CA HIS A 55 4.11 8.72 6.31
C HIS A 55 3.02 9.79 6.28
N MET A 56 1.78 9.44 6.62
CA MET A 56 0.61 10.34 6.62
C MET A 56 -0.24 10.16 7.89
N PRO A 57 0.35 10.32 9.09
CA PRO A 57 -0.32 10.03 10.36
C PRO A 57 -1.63 10.83 10.53
N GLU A 58 -1.65 12.10 10.11
CA GLU A 58 -2.83 12.96 10.19
C GLU A 58 -3.99 12.47 9.32
N LYS A 59 -3.70 12.06 8.06
CA LYS A 59 -4.72 11.50 7.16
C LYS A 59 -5.18 10.14 7.65
N TYR A 60 -4.25 9.30 8.12
CA TYR A 60 -4.57 7.98 8.66
C TYR A 60 -5.50 8.08 9.87
N ALA A 61 -5.25 9.02 10.79
CA ALA A 61 -6.09 9.27 11.95
C ALA A 61 -7.51 9.69 11.55
N LYS A 62 -7.64 10.63 10.59
CA LYS A 62 -8.93 11.06 10.05
C LYS A 62 -9.69 9.93 9.33
N SER A 63 -9.01 9.13 8.51
CA SER A 63 -9.64 8.07 7.70
C SER A 63 -9.91 6.75 8.46
N ASN A 64 -9.43 6.60 9.70
CA ASN A 64 -9.68 5.42 10.54
C ASN A 64 -10.44 5.73 11.84
N GLY A 65 -10.93 6.97 12.05
CA GLY A 65 -11.79 7.33 13.18
C GLY A 65 -11.15 7.22 14.57
N LYS A 66 -9.86 6.86 14.67
CA LYS A 66 -9.10 6.97 15.91
C LYS A 66 -8.49 8.37 15.96
N GLY A 67 -9.27 9.31 16.48
CA GLY A 67 -8.73 10.59 16.94
C GLY A 67 -7.63 10.35 17.99
N PRO A 68 -6.66 11.26 18.11
CA PRO A 68 -5.69 11.20 19.20
C PRO A 68 -6.47 11.21 20.52
N ARG A 69 -6.25 10.20 21.37
CA ARG A 69 -6.60 10.31 22.79
C ARG A 69 -5.56 11.17 23.48
#